data_AF-F3FSD7-F1
#
_entry.id   AF-F3FSD7-F1
#
_cell.length_a   1.000
_cell.length_b   1.000
_cell.length_c   1.000
_cell.angle_alpha   90.00
_cell.angle_beta   90.00
_cell.angle_gamma   90.00
#
_symmetry.space_group_name_H-M   'P 1'
#
loop_
_entity.id
_entity.type
_entity.pdbx_description
1 polymer ?
#
loop_
_entity_poly.entity_id
_entity_poly.type
_entity_poly.pdbx_seq_one_letter_code
_entity_poly.pdbx_strand_id
1 'polypeptide(L)'
;MSAPHAHVCTRPATWVAGRRDGKIVYLGRNDDQIKIRGFRIELGEIEARLGQYPGLRDTAVLAREDLPGEKRLVAYFSVQKGEAAPEADQMRLHLQALLPDYMIPAAYVHLEKLPVSPNGKLDRRALPQPSADAFVSRDYQAPLGDTETTLAALWCEVLSVERVGRQDHFFELGGHSLL
;
A
#
# COMPACT_ATOMS: atom_id res chain seq x y z
N MET A 1 -9.93 41.26 -43.21
CA MET A 1 -11.30 41.09 -42.70
C MET A 1 -11.61 39.60 -42.62
N SER A 2 -12.31 39.20 -41.55
CA SER A 2 -12.86 37.88 -41.22
C SER A 2 -11.93 36.79 -40.62
N ALA A 3 -11.98 36.70 -39.29
CA ALA A 3 -12.18 35.44 -38.54
C ALA A 3 -13.57 34.82 -38.90
N PRO A 4 -14.00 33.59 -38.50
CA PRO A 4 -13.65 32.75 -37.32
C PRO A 4 -13.49 31.22 -37.65
N HIS A 5 -13.00 30.32 -36.80
CA HIS A 5 -13.69 29.70 -35.67
C HIS A 5 -12.69 29.00 -34.72
N ALA A 6 -12.74 29.36 -33.45
CA ALA A 6 -12.10 28.60 -32.38
C ALA A 6 -13.03 27.46 -31.95
N HIS A 7 -12.56 26.22 -32.06
CA HIS A 7 -13.20 25.09 -31.39
C HIS A 7 -12.63 24.99 -29.97
N VAL A 8 -13.48 25.28 -28.99
CA VAL A 8 -13.23 24.96 -27.57
C VAL A 8 -13.19 23.44 -27.46
N CYS A 9 -12.00 22.88 -27.22
CA CYS A 9 -11.83 21.47 -26.92
C CYS A 9 -11.78 21.28 -25.41
N THR A 10 -12.91 20.94 -24.80
CA THR A 10 -13.00 20.45 -23.42
C THR A 10 -12.54 19.00 -23.36
N ARG A 11 -11.25 18.75 -23.10
CA ARG A 11 -10.75 17.41 -22.74
C ARG A 11 -9.69 17.48 -21.63
N PRO A 12 -9.76 16.60 -20.61
CA PRO A 12 -8.84 16.62 -19.47
C PRO A 12 -7.44 16.20 -19.93
N ALA A 13 -6.45 17.02 -19.59
CA ALA A 13 -5.04 16.81 -19.90
C ALA A 13 -4.58 15.45 -19.38
N THR A 14 -4.21 14.55 -20.28
CA THR A 14 -3.54 13.29 -19.97
C THR A 14 -2.06 13.50 -20.24
N TRP A 15 -1.23 13.44 -19.20
CA TRP A 15 0.23 13.40 -19.39
C TRP A 15 0.65 11.94 -19.54
N VAL A 16 1.31 11.62 -20.65
CA VAL A 16 1.91 10.31 -20.90
C VAL A 16 3.42 10.50 -20.92
N ALA A 17 4.12 10.06 -19.88
CA ALA A 17 5.57 9.93 -19.92
C ALA A 17 5.91 8.58 -20.58
N GLY A 18 6.18 8.60 -21.89
CA GLY A 18 6.65 7.42 -22.61
C GLY A 18 8.11 7.13 -22.28
N ARG A 19 8.41 5.99 -21.65
CA ARG A 19 9.72 5.35 -21.79
C ARG A 19 9.74 4.54 -23.10
N ARG A 20 10.93 4.39 -23.68
CA ARG A 20 11.18 3.74 -24.99
C ARG A 20 10.92 2.22 -24.99
N ASP A 21 10.39 1.66 -23.91
CA ASP A 21 10.11 0.23 -23.70
C ASP A 21 8.63 -0.15 -23.93
N GLY A 22 7.76 0.80 -24.29
CA GLY A 22 6.33 0.52 -24.50
C GLY A 22 5.57 0.19 -23.21
N LYS A 23 6.15 0.49 -22.04
CA LYS A 23 5.54 0.24 -20.74
C LYS A 23 4.56 1.38 -20.41
N ILE A 24 3.27 1.07 -20.41
CA ILE A 24 2.24 2.01 -19.93
C ILE A 24 2.35 2.08 -18.41
N VAL A 25 2.90 3.16 -17.89
CA VAL A 25 2.77 3.50 -16.46
C VAL A 25 1.37 4.08 -16.29
N TYR A 26 0.47 3.30 -15.69
CA TYR A 26 -0.82 3.84 -15.23
C TYR A 26 -0.55 4.77 -14.05
N LEU A 27 -0.25 6.03 -14.34
CA LEU A 27 -0.33 7.11 -13.36
C LEU A 27 -1.82 7.31 -13.11
N GLY A 28 -2.30 6.80 -11.97
CA GLY A 28 -3.70 6.86 -11.57
C GLY A 28 -4.29 8.26 -11.72
N ARG A 29 -5.59 8.31 -12.03
CA ARG A 29 -6.36 9.56 -12.01
C ARG A 29 -6.46 10.10 -10.59
N ASN A 30 -6.85 11.38 -10.47
CA ASN A 30 -7.18 12.10 -9.24
C ASN A 30 -8.37 11.51 -8.42
N ASP A 31 -8.77 10.26 -8.70
CA ASP A 31 -10.03 9.65 -8.25
C ASP A 31 -9.83 8.67 -7.08
N ASP A 32 -8.60 8.44 -6.61
CA ASP A 32 -8.29 7.47 -5.55
C ASP A 32 -7.83 8.12 -4.23
N GLN A 33 -8.34 9.33 -3.99
CA GLN A 33 -8.12 10.03 -2.73
C GLN A 33 -9.04 9.49 -1.65
N ILE A 34 -8.46 9.14 -0.51
CA ILE A 34 -9.18 8.52 0.60
C ILE A 34 -8.93 9.27 1.90
N LYS A 35 -9.80 9.00 2.88
CA LYS A 35 -9.59 9.43 4.26
C LYS A 35 -9.34 8.22 5.15
N ILE A 36 -8.18 8.20 5.79
CA ILE A 36 -7.84 7.23 6.83
C ILE A 36 -7.44 8.02 8.07
N ARG A 37 -8.12 7.77 9.20
CA ARG A 37 -7.80 8.38 10.51
C ARG A 37 -7.65 9.92 10.46
N GLY A 38 -8.48 10.59 9.67
CA GLY A 38 -8.46 12.05 9.49
C GLY A 38 -7.46 12.59 8.47
N PHE A 39 -6.55 11.74 7.95
CA PHE A 39 -5.60 12.12 6.91
C PHE A 39 -6.19 11.92 5.53
N ARG A 40 -5.96 12.89 4.66
CA ARG A 40 -6.22 12.80 3.22
C ARG A 40 -5.00 12.14 2.58
N ILE A 41 -5.20 10.99 1.96
CA ILE A 41 -4.13 10.18 1.40
C ILE A 41 -4.36 10.04 -0.11
N GLU A 42 -3.31 10.33 -0.88
CA GLU A 42 -3.26 10.13 -2.32
C GLU A 42 -2.64 8.77 -2.63
N LEU A 43 -3.46 7.77 -2.96
CA LEU A 43 -2.95 6.42 -3.24
C LEU A 43 -1.96 6.39 -4.40
N GLY A 44 -2.21 7.21 -5.42
CA GLY A 44 -1.32 7.35 -6.58
C GLY A 44 0.08 7.87 -6.23
N GLU A 45 0.24 8.62 -5.13
CA GLU A 45 1.57 9.05 -4.67
C GLU A 45 2.35 7.86 -4.12
N ILE A 46 1.72 7.03 -3.30
CA ILE A 46 2.33 5.82 -2.73
C ILE A 46 2.72 4.85 -3.86
N GLU A 47 1.82 4.64 -4.82
CA GLU A 47 2.08 3.83 -6.01
C GLU A 47 3.27 4.36 -6.81
N ALA A 48 3.34 5.68 -7.04
CA ALA A 48 4.43 6.29 -7.78
C ALA A 48 5.79 6.15 -7.08
N ARG A 49 5.82 6.18 -5.74
CA ARG A 49 7.05 5.94 -4.95
C ARG A 49 7.45 4.47 -4.93
N LEU A 50 6.48 3.55 -4.80
CA LEU A 50 6.74 2.11 -4.91
C LEU A 50 7.24 1.73 -6.31
N GLY A 51 6.66 2.30 -7.37
CA GLY A 51 7.08 2.03 -8.75
C GLY A 51 8.51 2.50 -9.08
N GLN A 52 9.17 3.24 -8.18
CA GLN A 52 10.59 3.60 -8.27
C GLN A 52 11.51 2.56 -7.63
N TYR A 53 10.95 1.62 -6.85
CA TYR A 53 11.72 0.54 -6.23
C TYR A 53 12.24 -0.43 -7.31
N PRO A 54 13.57 -0.72 -7.35
CA PRO A 54 14.15 -1.62 -8.35
C PRO A 54 13.53 -3.02 -8.33
N GLY A 55 13.35 -3.62 -9.50
CA GLY A 55 12.81 -4.99 -9.64
C GLY A 55 11.29 -5.09 -9.62
N LEU A 56 10.55 -4.05 -9.20
CA LEU A 56 9.09 -4.03 -9.34
C LEU A 56 8.67 -3.81 -10.79
N ARG A 57 7.59 -4.51 -11.19
CA ARG A 57 6.99 -4.40 -12.51
C ARG A 57 5.74 -3.54 -12.48
N ASP A 58 4.75 -3.94 -11.70
CA ASP A 58 3.47 -3.27 -11.53
C ASP A 58 3.19 -3.09 -10.03
N THR A 59 2.53 -1.98 -9.65
CA THR A 59 2.21 -1.65 -8.26
C THR A 59 0.80 -1.07 -8.17
N ALA A 60 0.07 -1.43 -7.13
CA ALA A 60 -1.23 -0.85 -6.80
C ALA A 60 -1.37 -0.72 -5.29
N VAL A 61 -2.00 0.35 -4.81
CA VAL A 61 -2.27 0.53 -3.38
C VAL A 61 -3.77 0.67 -3.18
N LEU A 62 -4.29 -0.02 -2.16
CA LEU A 62 -5.70 0.00 -1.82
C LEU A 62 -5.86 0.26 -0.33
N ALA A 63 -6.84 1.09 0.02
CA ALA A 63 -7.36 1.09 1.38
C ALA A 63 -8.39 -0.01 1.54
N ARG A 64 -8.06 -0.98 2.38
CA ARG A 64 -8.94 -2.09 2.73
C ARG A 64 -9.53 -1.87 4.11
N GLU A 65 -10.76 -2.31 4.24
CA GLU A 65 -11.50 -2.39 5.49
C GLU A 65 -11.98 -3.83 5.61
N ASP A 66 -11.04 -4.74 5.94
CA ASP A 66 -11.36 -6.16 6.09
C ASP A 66 -12.11 -6.41 7.42
N LEU A 67 -11.96 -5.52 8.40
CA LEU A 67 -12.74 -5.43 9.63
C LEU A 67 -13.46 -4.07 9.71
N PRO A 68 -14.74 -4.01 10.15
CA PRO A 68 -15.48 -2.75 10.26
C PRO A 68 -14.74 -1.70 11.10
N GLY A 69 -14.57 -0.50 10.55
CA GLY A 69 -13.89 0.62 11.22
C GLY A 69 -12.36 0.64 11.05
N GLU A 70 -11.75 -0.43 10.56
CA GLU A 70 -10.30 -0.56 10.43
C GLU A 70 -9.83 -0.44 8.98
N LYS A 71 -9.74 0.82 8.52
CA LYS A 71 -9.12 1.11 7.23
C LYS A 71 -7.60 1.05 7.33
N ARG A 72 -6.99 0.22 6.49
CA ARG A 72 -5.54 0.03 6.37
C ARG A 72 -5.09 0.10 4.92
N LEU A 73 -3.89 0.60 4.70
CA LEU A 73 -3.26 0.63 3.38
C LEU A 73 -2.60 -0.72 3.09
N VAL A 74 -2.91 -1.30 1.93
CA VAL A 74 -2.30 -2.54 1.44
C VAL A 74 -1.71 -2.28 0.06
N ALA A 75 -0.42 -2.59 -0.10
CA ALA A 75 0.28 -2.52 -1.37
C ALA A 75 0.26 -3.89 -2.04
N TYR A 76 -0.05 -3.91 -3.33
CA TYR A 76 0.01 -5.07 -4.20
C TYR A 76 1.07 -4.81 -5.26
N PHE A 77 1.90 -5.81 -5.54
CA PHE A 77 2.97 -5.64 -6.50
C PHE A 77 3.25 -6.93 -7.27
N SER A 78 3.81 -6.75 -8.47
CA SER A 78 4.42 -7.83 -9.26
C SER A 78 5.89 -7.50 -9.53
N VAL A 79 6.69 -8.52 -9.78
CA VAL A 79 8.11 -8.38 -10.08
C VAL A 79 8.40 -8.46 -11.57
N GLN A 80 9.55 -7.93 -11.97
CA GLN A 80 10.06 -8.13 -13.32
C GLN A 80 10.46 -9.59 -13.51
N LYS A 81 10.35 -10.07 -14.75
CA LYS A 81 10.65 -11.48 -15.06
C LYS A 81 12.14 -11.76 -14.76
N GLY A 82 12.40 -12.70 -13.86
CA GLY A 82 13.75 -13.10 -13.46
C GLY A 82 14.31 -12.34 -12.25
N GLU A 83 13.56 -11.38 -11.72
CA GLU A 83 13.88 -10.73 -10.44
C GLU A 83 13.20 -11.45 -9.27
N ALA A 84 13.85 -11.43 -8.11
CA ALA A 84 13.25 -11.90 -6.86
C ALA A 84 12.28 -10.86 -6.29
N ALA A 85 11.24 -11.32 -5.60
CA ALA A 85 10.35 -10.43 -4.85
C ALA A 85 11.12 -9.76 -3.70
N PRO A 86 11.13 -8.42 -3.64
CA PRO A 86 11.69 -7.72 -2.48
C PRO A 86 10.91 -8.09 -1.22
N GLU A 87 11.61 -8.13 -0.10
CA GLU A 87 10.97 -8.29 1.21
C GLU A 87 10.14 -7.04 1.53
N ALA A 88 9.04 -7.25 2.26
CA ALA A 88 8.10 -6.20 2.62
C ALA A 88 8.78 -5.05 3.41
N ASP A 89 9.74 -5.38 4.29
CA ASP A 89 10.53 -4.41 5.04
C ASP A 89 11.35 -3.47 4.16
N GLN A 90 11.93 -3.99 3.08
CA GLN A 90 12.76 -3.18 2.19
C GLN A 90 11.92 -2.14 1.44
N MET A 91 10.73 -2.54 0.96
CA MET A 91 9.77 -1.62 0.33
C MET A 91 9.23 -0.60 1.34
N ARG A 92 8.96 -1.03 2.57
CA ARG A 92 8.52 -0.13 3.65
C ARG A 92 9.57 0.92 3.96
N LEU A 93 10.83 0.52 4.18
CA LEU A 93 11.94 1.45 4.45
C LEU A 93 12.14 2.45 3.31
N HIS A 94 12.05 1.98 2.06
CA HIS A 94 12.10 2.85 0.88
C HIS A 94 10.99 3.90 0.90
N LEU A 95 9.75 3.50 1.23
CA LEU A 95 8.65 4.44 1.34
C LEU A 95 8.79 5.41 2.52
N GLN A 96 9.26 4.94 3.67
CA GLN A 96 9.46 5.79 4.86
C GLN A 96 10.49 6.90 4.64
N ALA A 97 11.48 6.68 3.78
CA ALA A 97 12.44 7.71 3.39
C ALA A 97 11.83 8.82 2.52
N LEU A 98 10.65 8.58 1.92
CA LEU A 98 10.06 9.43 0.88
C LEU A 98 8.69 10.01 1.27
N LEU A 99 7.97 9.34 2.17
CA LEU A 99 6.58 9.63 2.54
C LEU A 99 6.41 9.69 4.05
N PRO A 100 5.43 10.45 4.55
CA PRO A 100 5.11 10.46 5.97
C PRO A 100 4.50 9.12 6.42
N ASP A 101 4.67 8.80 7.71
CA ASP A 101 4.28 7.51 8.30
C ASP A 101 2.83 7.08 8.02
N TYR A 102 1.89 8.03 7.96
CA TYR A 102 0.47 7.71 7.72
C TYR A 102 0.16 7.28 6.27
N MET A 103 1.11 7.44 5.34
CA MET A 103 1.00 6.97 3.95
C MET A 103 1.69 5.61 3.73
N ILE A 104 2.29 5.03 4.76
CA ILE A 104 3.04 3.78 4.65
C ILE A 104 2.06 2.59 4.69
N PRO A 105 2.06 1.71 3.67
CA PRO A 105 1.27 0.49 3.68
C PRO A 105 1.63 -0.41 4.87
N ALA A 106 0.60 -1.02 5.47
CA ALA A 106 0.74 -1.98 6.56
C ALA A 106 1.02 -3.41 6.06
N ALA A 107 0.64 -3.70 4.81
CA ALA A 107 0.86 -5.00 4.18
C ALA A 107 1.31 -4.87 2.72
N TYR A 108 2.11 -5.82 2.27
CA TYR A 108 2.69 -5.91 0.93
C TYR A 108 2.43 -7.30 0.36
N VAL A 109 1.56 -7.38 -0.64
CA VAL A 109 1.11 -8.64 -1.24
C VAL A 109 1.75 -8.80 -2.61
N HIS A 110 2.61 -9.81 -2.74
CA HIS A 110 3.19 -10.18 -4.02
C HIS A 110 2.17 -10.96 -4.86
N LEU A 111 2.04 -10.60 -6.14
CA LEU A 111 1.24 -11.30 -7.14
C LEU A 111 2.05 -11.48 -8.42
N GLU A 112 1.96 -12.66 -9.03
CA GLU A 112 2.55 -12.94 -10.36
C GLU A 112 2.11 -11.90 -11.41
N LYS A 113 0.85 -11.45 -11.31
CA LYS A 113 0.29 -10.39 -12.13
C LYS A 113 -0.88 -9.72 -11.41
N LEU A 114 -0.96 -8.40 -11.49
CA LEU A 114 -2.12 -7.67 -11.00
C LEU A 114 -3.37 -7.99 -11.84
N PRO A 115 -4.53 -8.24 -11.20
CA PRO A 115 -5.77 -8.51 -11.93
C PRO A 115 -6.21 -7.26 -12.67
N VAL A 116 -6.54 -7.41 -13.95
CA VAL A 116 -7.05 -6.34 -14.79
C VAL A 116 -8.40 -6.73 -15.37
N SER A 117 -9.31 -5.77 -15.39
CA SER A 117 -10.58 -5.86 -16.11
C SER A 117 -10.34 -6.02 -17.63
N PRO A 118 -11.37 -6.44 -18.39
CA PRO A 118 -11.27 -6.54 -19.86
C PRO A 118 -10.85 -5.24 -20.55
N ASN A 119 -11.08 -4.09 -19.91
CA ASN A 119 -10.68 -2.77 -20.41
C ASN A 119 -9.24 -2.39 -20.06
N GLY A 120 -8.44 -3.33 -19.52
CA GLY A 120 -7.04 -3.10 -19.13
C GLY A 120 -6.84 -2.27 -17.87
N LYS A 121 -7.91 -1.94 -17.15
CA LYS A 121 -7.83 -1.25 -15.84
C LYS A 121 -7.68 -2.25 -14.72
N LEU A 122 -6.96 -1.90 -13.66
CA LEU A 122 -6.87 -2.69 -12.42
C LEU A 122 -8.26 -3.08 -11.91
N ASP A 123 -8.47 -4.38 -11.68
CA ASP A 123 -9.68 -4.90 -11.04
C ASP A 123 -9.46 -5.02 -9.53
N ARG A 124 -9.81 -3.94 -8.81
CA ARG A 124 -9.64 -3.87 -7.35
C ARG A 124 -10.46 -4.89 -6.58
N ARG A 125 -11.56 -5.40 -7.16
CA ARG A 125 -12.43 -6.39 -6.50
C ARG A 125 -11.81 -7.79 -6.55
N ALA A 126 -10.95 -8.04 -7.52
CA ALA A 126 -10.22 -9.28 -7.68
C ALA A 126 -8.92 -9.34 -6.85
N LEU A 127 -8.56 -8.27 -6.13
CA LEU A 127 -7.37 -8.26 -5.28
C LEU A 127 -7.61 -9.09 -4.00
N PRO A 128 -6.73 -10.09 -3.71
CA PRO A 128 -6.90 -10.96 -2.56
C PRO A 128 -6.68 -10.21 -1.23
N GLN A 129 -7.21 -10.75 -0.15
CA GLN A 129 -6.88 -10.28 1.19
C GLN A 129 -5.41 -10.58 1.52
N PRO A 130 -4.70 -9.69 2.24
CA PRO A 130 -3.36 -9.97 2.73
C PRO A 130 -3.40 -11.14 3.72
N SER A 131 -2.55 -12.13 3.49
CA SER A 131 -2.26 -13.19 4.45
C SER A 131 -1.36 -12.65 5.58
N ALA A 132 -1.22 -13.38 6.69
CA ALA A 132 -0.48 -12.93 7.87
C ALA A 132 0.99 -12.57 7.55
N ASP A 133 1.61 -13.28 6.61
CA ASP A 133 2.98 -13.06 6.12
C ASP A 133 3.13 -11.81 5.23
N ALA A 134 2.03 -11.25 4.72
CA ALA A 134 2.06 -9.99 3.96
C ALA A 134 2.20 -8.76 4.86
N PHE A 135 1.94 -8.89 6.17
CA PHE A 135 2.08 -7.80 7.12
C PHE A 135 3.55 -7.62 7.48
N VAL A 136 3.99 -6.37 7.45
CA VAL A 136 5.33 -6.03 7.95
C VAL A 136 5.28 -6.06 9.47
N SER A 137 5.75 -7.16 10.07
CA SER A 137 6.16 -7.16 11.46
C SER A 137 7.32 -6.17 11.57
N ARG A 138 7.10 -5.04 12.27
CA ARG A 138 8.20 -4.12 12.56
C ARG A 138 9.29 -4.91 13.29
N ASP A 139 10.57 -4.65 12.96
CA ASP A 139 11.71 -5.20 13.67
C ASP A 139 11.44 -5.23 15.18
N TYR A 140 11.53 -6.43 15.78
CA TYR A 140 11.21 -6.64 17.18
C TYR A 140 12.04 -5.69 18.06
N GLN A 141 11.33 -4.81 18.76
CA GLN A 141 11.91 -3.97 19.81
C GLN A 141 11.35 -4.41 21.15
N ALA A 142 12.24 -4.82 22.05
CA ALA A 142 11.86 -5.23 23.38
C ALA A 142 11.12 -4.10 24.12
N PRO A 143 10.05 -4.42 24.85
CA PRO A 143 9.40 -3.47 25.77
C PRO A 143 10.41 -2.81 26.70
N LEU A 144 10.27 -1.51 26.95
CA LEU A 144 11.10 -0.76 27.90
C LEU A 144 10.31 -0.39 29.15
N GLY A 145 10.88 -0.72 30.30
CA GLY A 145 10.28 -0.46 31.61
C GLY A 145 9.09 -1.37 31.92
N ASP A 146 8.57 -1.21 33.13
CA ASP A 146 7.60 -2.15 33.70
C ASP A 146 6.24 -2.10 32.99
N THR A 147 5.81 -0.91 32.56
CA THR A 147 4.53 -0.69 31.89
C THR A 147 4.47 -1.40 30.53
N GLU A 148 5.46 -1.18 29.66
CA GLU A 148 5.45 -1.82 28.34
C GLU A 148 5.63 -3.33 28.45
N THR A 149 6.45 -3.80 29.40
CA THR A 149 6.67 -5.23 29.63
C THR A 149 5.38 -5.93 30.05
N THR A 150 4.61 -5.29 30.94
CA THR A 150 3.30 -5.80 31.37
C THR A 150 2.30 -5.78 30.21
N LEU A 151 2.27 -4.71 29.40
CA LEU A 151 1.39 -4.62 28.24
C LEU A 151 1.69 -5.70 27.20
N ALA A 152 2.97 -5.92 26.90
CA ALA A 152 3.41 -6.94 25.95
C ALA A 152 3.05 -8.36 26.42
N ALA A 153 3.21 -8.67 27.72
CA ALA A 153 2.80 -9.95 28.28
C ALA A 153 1.28 -10.19 28.15
N LEU A 154 0.47 -9.16 28.47
CA LEU A 154 -0.98 -9.23 28.30
C LEU A 154 -1.37 -9.43 26.83
N TRP A 155 -0.70 -8.77 25.89
CA TRP A 155 -0.96 -8.97 24.47
C TRP A 155 -0.53 -10.36 23.98
N CYS A 156 0.58 -10.91 24.46
CA CYS A 156 0.94 -12.31 24.16
C CYS A 156 -0.17 -13.28 24.58
N GLU A 157 -0.75 -13.09 25.77
CA GLU A 157 -1.85 -13.92 26.29
C GLU A 157 -3.13 -13.77 25.47
N VAL A 158 -3.54 -12.52 25.20
CA VAL A 158 -4.78 -12.21 24.48
C VAL A 158 -4.73 -12.66 23.02
N LEU A 159 -3.57 -12.50 22.38
CA LEU A 159 -3.39 -12.78 20.94
C LEU A 159 -2.85 -14.18 20.68
N SER A 160 -2.50 -14.94 21.72
CA SER A 160 -1.86 -16.25 21.62
C SER A 160 -0.60 -16.23 20.73
N VAL A 161 0.21 -15.19 20.88
CA VAL A 161 1.49 -15.01 20.16
C VAL A 161 2.66 -15.17 21.13
N GLU A 162 3.78 -15.72 20.63
CA GLU A 162 4.96 -15.98 21.47
C GLU A 162 5.62 -14.68 21.96
N ARG A 163 5.55 -13.61 21.16
CA ARG A 163 6.29 -12.38 21.43
C ARG A 163 5.61 -11.15 20.83
N VAL A 164 5.55 -10.08 21.62
CA VAL A 164 5.07 -8.75 21.23
C VAL A 164 6.18 -7.73 21.49
N GLY A 165 6.57 -7.02 20.44
CA GLY A 165 7.45 -5.87 20.47
C GLY A 165 6.70 -4.59 20.82
N ARG A 166 7.42 -3.61 21.37
CA ARG A 166 6.85 -2.33 21.81
C ARG A 166 6.25 -1.46 20.70
N GLN A 167 6.63 -1.73 19.44
CA GLN A 167 6.11 -1.05 18.27
C GLN A 167 5.08 -1.89 17.51
N ASP A 168 4.81 -3.10 17.97
CA ASP A 168 3.83 -3.96 17.32
C ASP A 168 2.44 -3.38 17.52
N HIS A 169 1.60 -3.49 16.51
CA HIS A 169 0.20 -3.10 16.64
C HIS A 169 -0.67 -4.31 16.95
N PHE A 170 -1.55 -4.15 17.95
CA PHE A 170 -2.50 -5.19 18.42
C PHE A 170 -3.24 -5.88 17.27
N PHE A 171 -3.71 -5.08 16.30
CA PHE A 171 -4.48 -5.55 15.16
C PHE A 171 -3.63 -6.23 14.07
N GLU A 172 -2.33 -5.94 14.01
CA GLU A 172 -1.39 -6.62 13.11
C GLU A 172 -1.07 -8.03 13.62
N LEU A 173 -1.12 -8.20 14.94
CA LEU A 173 -0.89 -9.48 15.64
C LEU A 173 -2.15 -10.35 15.78
N GLY A 174 -3.26 -9.98 15.12
CA GLY A 174 -4.51 -10.75 15.14
C GLY A 174 -5.54 -10.29 16.17
N GLY A 175 -5.31 -9.18 16.87
CA GLY A 175 -6.28 -8.59 17.78
C GLY A 175 -7.47 -7.98 17.06
N HIS A 176 -8.64 -8.04 17.69
CA HIS A 176 -9.86 -7.38 17.20
C HIS A 176 -10.58 -6.67 18.35
N SER A 177 -11.48 -5.74 18.04
CA SER A 177 -12.12 -4.83 19.01
C SER A 177 -13.01 -5.48 20.09
N LEU A 178 -13.01 -6.80 20.21
CA LEU A 178 -13.86 -7.59 21.11
C LEU A 178 -13.06 -8.48 22.09
N LEU A 179 -11.73 -8.48 21.97
CA LEU A 179 -10.80 -9.14 22.90
C LEU A 179 -10.41 -8.20 24.04
#